data_AF-A0A818WQY2-F1
#
_entry.id   AF-A0A818WQY2-F1
#
_cell.length_a   1.000
_cell.length_b   1.000
_cell.length_c   1.000
_cell.angle_alpha   90.00
_cell.angle_beta   90.00
_cell.angle_gamma   90.00
#
_symmetry.space_group_name_H-M   'P 1'
#
loop_
_entity.id
_entity.type
_entity.pdbx_description
1 polymer ?
#
loop_
_entity_poly.entity_id
_entity_poly.type
_entity_poly.pdbx_seq_one_letter_code
_entity_poly.pdbx_strand_id
1 'polypeptide(L)'
;MSSKSNKKEELPQANSVSQQLARQLEATAESEEEEITVNASALSLGIRAQKKLLSKLSSKSVAKIFIDETSGRILDNIHRLARNYSGKKDADKLLKSIIKTIVKMGILYKNDLFTEHEIKLIDEFRNRFHSLAKSIVTLYEVDFKFDRSILTRMCQECQELTHKIVSTHLTPKSHARIDYVFNYASNIQFLEYSFNPNSTTNRAIIKEIIEDMHTLMDAGFL
;
A
#
# COMPACT_ATOMS: atom_id res chain seq x y z
N MET A 1 52.23 -18.22 -32.70
CA MET A 1 51.68 -16.92 -33.16
C MET A 1 50.17 -16.97 -33.09
N SER A 2 49.59 -15.93 -32.49
CA SER A 2 48.20 -15.48 -32.56
C SER A 2 47.06 -16.30 -31.92
N SER A 3 46.83 -15.97 -30.66
CA SER A 3 45.59 -15.42 -30.09
C SER A 3 44.30 -15.48 -30.92
N LYS A 4 43.22 -15.92 -30.28
CA LYS A 4 41.96 -15.15 -30.20
C LYS A 4 41.17 -15.55 -28.96
N SER A 5 41.14 -14.59 -28.03
CA SER A 5 40.28 -14.51 -26.86
C SER A 5 38.82 -14.34 -27.31
N ASN A 6 37.89 -15.10 -26.75
CA ASN A 6 36.46 -14.82 -26.88
C ASN A 6 35.93 -14.45 -25.49
N LYS A 7 35.62 -13.17 -25.32
CA LYS A 7 35.05 -12.57 -24.11
C LYS A 7 33.70 -13.21 -23.83
N LYS A 8 33.53 -13.72 -22.60
CA LYS A 8 32.21 -13.92 -22.01
C LYS A 8 31.53 -12.55 -21.91
N GLU A 9 30.38 -12.40 -22.55
CA GLU A 9 29.46 -11.30 -22.26
C GLU A 9 28.97 -11.45 -20.82
N GLU A 10 29.49 -10.62 -19.93
CA GLU A 10 28.92 -10.37 -18.62
C GLU A 10 27.79 -9.33 -18.76
N LEU A 11 26.54 -9.77 -18.63
CA LEU A 11 25.42 -8.94 -18.17
C LEU A 11 25.10 -9.46 -16.76
N PRO A 12 25.41 -8.71 -15.67
CA PRO A 12 24.37 -7.90 -15.03
C PRO A 12 24.90 -6.77 -14.10
N GLN A 13 24.57 -5.49 -14.36
CA GLN A 13 24.78 -4.41 -13.36
C GLN A 13 23.62 -3.43 -13.19
N ALA A 14 22.68 -3.33 -14.14
CA ALA A 14 21.56 -2.40 -14.01
C ALA A 14 20.53 -2.80 -12.93
N ASN A 15 20.34 -4.11 -12.70
CA ASN A 15 19.33 -4.60 -11.76
C ASN A 15 19.76 -4.46 -10.28
N SER A 16 21.08 -4.40 -9.98
CA SER A 16 21.55 -4.32 -8.60
C SER A 16 21.53 -2.89 -8.03
N VAL A 17 21.77 -1.88 -8.87
CA VAL A 17 21.82 -0.47 -8.44
C VAL A 17 20.43 0.06 -8.13
N SER A 18 19.43 -0.25 -8.96
CA SER A 18 18.03 0.12 -8.69
C SER A 18 17.46 -0.60 -7.47
N GLN A 19 17.82 -1.87 -7.26
CA GLN A 19 17.47 -2.62 -6.05
C GLN A 19 18.18 -2.06 -4.80
N GLN A 20 19.44 -1.63 -4.92
CA GLN A 20 20.16 -0.95 -3.83
C GLN A 20 19.56 0.41 -3.52
N LEU A 21 19.12 1.17 -4.54
CA LEU A 21 18.45 2.45 -4.36
C LEU A 21 17.08 2.27 -3.69
N ALA A 22 16.29 1.27 -4.10
CA ALA A 22 15.03 0.91 -3.45
C ALA A 22 15.24 0.53 -1.98
N ARG A 23 16.23 -0.31 -1.68
CA ARG A 23 16.61 -0.69 -0.30
C ARG A 23 17.12 0.50 0.52
N GLN A 24 17.85 1.44 -0.09
CA GLN A 24 18.31 2.66 0.58
C GLN A 24 17.16 3.63 0.87
N LEU A 25 16.23 3.81 -0.06
CA LEU A 25 15.01 4.59 0.14
C LEU A 25 14.12 3.95 1.22
N GLU A 26 14.02 2.61 1.24
CA GLU A 26 13.28 1.86 2.24
C GLU A 26 13.93 1.91 3.64
N ALA A 27 15.24 1.70 3.74
CA ALA A 27 15.99 1.83 4.99
C ALA A 27 15.90 3.25 5.56
N THR A 28 15.84 4.26 4.69
CA THR A 28 15.63 5.65 5.10
C THR A 28 14.23 5.86 5.68
N ALA A 29 13.19 5.32 5.03
CA ALA A 29 11.81 5.35 5.53
C ALA A 29 11.59 4.51 6.81
N GLU A 30 12.45 3.51 7.07
CA GLU A 30 12.44 2.71 8.29
C GLU A 30 13.23 3.36 9.43
N SER A 31 14.31 4.11 9.12
CA SER A 31 15.16 4.79 10.10
C SER A 31 14.52 6.01 10.79
N GLU A 32 13.35 6.46 10.33
CA GLU A 32 12.60 7.56 10.97
C GLU A 32 11.75 7.11 12.18
N GLU A 33 11.80 5.83 12.57
CA GLU A 33 11.17 5.33 13.82
C GLU A 33 12.16 5.11 14.99
N GLU A 34 13.46 5.38 14.82
CA GLU A 34 14.48 5.33 15.90
C GLU A 34 15.31 6.63 15.95
N GLU A 35 15.04 7.50 16.92
CA GLU A 35 15.96 8.53 17.43
C GLU A 35 16.65 7.90 18.67
N ILE A 36 17.95 7.91 18.99
CA ILE A 36 19.14 8.77 18.80
C ILE A 36 20.36 7.78 18.96
N THR A 37 21.54 7.84 18.29
CA THR A 37 22.77 8.54 18.72
C THR A 37 23.99 8.16 17.81
N VAL A 38 24.92 9.11 17.61
CA VAL A 38 26.40 9.01 17.41
C VAL A 38 27.06 8.90 15.99
N ASN A 39 27.90 9.93 15.76
CA ASN A 39 29.18 10.11 15.03
C ASN A 39 29.36 10.05 13.50
N ALA A 40 30.33 10.87 13.09
CA ALA A 40 30.54 11.49 11.79
C ALA A 40 31.64 10.83 10.93
N SER A 41 31.52 10.97 9.61
CA SER A 41 32.63 11.08 8.64
C SER A 41 32.11 11.73 7.33
N ALA A 42 32.96 12.27 6.44
CA ALA A 42 32.57 13.13 5.31
C ALA A 42 31.65 12.48 4.23
N LEU A 43 31.46 11.16 4.23
CA LEU A 43 30.36 10.47 3.51
C LEU A 43 28.97 10.90 4.03
N SER A 44 28.91 11.41 5.26
CA SER A 44 27.70 11.91 5.92
C SER A 44 27.20 13.25 5.38
N LEU A 45 27.95 14.01 4.58
CA LEU A 45 27.46 15.30 4.05
C LEU A 45 26.51 15.13 2.86
N GLY A 46 26.82 14.21 1.94
CA GLY A 46 25.90 13.83 0.85
C GLY A 46 24.65 13.12 1.38
N ILE A 47 24.84 12.19 2.33
CA ILE A 47 23.75 11.52 3.04
C ILE A 47 22.97 12.50 3.93
N ARG A 48 23.57 13.54 4.52
CA ARG A 48 22.84 14.59 5.26
C ARG A 48 22.13 15.55 4.33
N ALA A 49 22.63 15.83 3.13
CA ALA A 49 21.91 16.63 2.15
C ALA A 49 20.69 15.87 1.60
N GLN A 50 20.87 14.58 1.26
CA GLN A 50 19.76 13.68 0.90
C GLN A 50 18.82 13.44 2.08
N LYS A 51 19.32 13.17 3.30
CA LYS A 51 18.50 13.10 4.51
C LYS A 51 17.83 14.43 4.83
N LYS A 52 18.38 15.60 4.52
CA LYS A 52 17.72 16.90 4.80
C LYS A 52 16.67 17.26 3.75
N LEU A 53 16.78 16.71 2.54
CA LEU A 53 15.74 16.73 1.51
C LEU A 53 14.63 15.71 1.81
N LEU A 54 14.99 14.50 2.26
CA LEU A 54 14.06 13.42 2.62
C LEU A 54 13.42 13.58 4.01
N SER A 55 14.13 14.12 5.00
CA SER A 55 13.61 14.41 6.36
C SER A 55 12.67 15.61 6.38
N LYS A 56 12.65 16.41 5.31
CA LYS A 56 11.61 17.43 5.08
C LYS A 56 10.33 16.81 4.48
N LEU A 57 10.42 15.59 3.96
CA LEU A 57 9.33 14.77 3.46
C LEU A 57 8.89 13.79 4.54
N SER A 58 8.34 14.31 5.65
CA SER A 58 7.73 13.44 6.66
C SER A 58 6.73 12.49 5.99
N SER A 59 6.61 11.26 6.48
CA SER A 59 5.62 10.29 5.97
C SER A 59 4.21 10.87 5.85
N LYS A 60 3.82 11.83 6.71
CA LYS A 60 2.57 12.59 6.60
C LYS A 60 2.50 13.50 5.37
N SER A 61 3.59 14.18 5.03
CA SER A 61 3.70 15.03 3.84
C SER A 61 3.70 14.19 2.56
N VAL A 62 4.41 13.06 2.56
CA VAL A 62 4.45 12.14 1.43
C VAL A 62 3.11 11.43 1.23
N ALA A 63 2.45 11.02 2.31
CA ALA A 63 1.12 10.44 2.25
C ALA A 63 0.12 11.40 1.58
N LYS A 64 0.16 12.71 1.89
CA LYS A 64 -0.69 13.73 1.25
C LYS A 64 -0.46 13.90 -0.25
N ILE A 65 0.71 13.49 -0.78
CA ILE A 65 0.97 13.52 -2.23
C ILE A 65 0.26 12.36 -2.93
N PHE A 66 0.10 11.23 -2.24
CA PHE A 66 -0.46 10.00 -2.81
C PHE A 66 -1.92 9.75 -2.42
N ILE A 67 -2.43 10.47 -1.41
CA ILE A 67 -3.78 10.33 -0.88
C ILE A 67 -4.48 11.67 -1.09
N ASP A 68 -5.37 11.72 -2.07
CA ASP A 68 -6.25 12.85 -2.29
C ASP A 68 -7.31 12.97 -1.17
N GLU A 69 -8.08 14.06 -1.19
CA GLU A 69 -9.06 14.35 -0.14
C GLU A 69 -10.13 13.26 -0.01
N THR A 70 -10.63 12.75 -1.13
CA THR A 70 -11.67 11.71 -1.16
C THR A 70 -11.12 10.38 -0.64
N SER A 71 -9.93 9.98 -1.10
CA SER A 71 -9.24 8.80 -0.54
C SER A 71 -8.95 8.96 0.96
N GLY A 72 -8.63 10.19 1.41
CA GLY A 72 -8.41 10.51 2.82
C GLY A 72 -9.66 10.27 3.68
N ARG A 73 -10.83 10.72 3.22
CA ARG A 73 -12.11 10.49 3.91
C ARG A 73 -12.46 9.01 3.99
N ILE A 74 -12.23 8.24 2.93
CA ILE A 74 -12.41 6.77 2.96
C ILE A 74 -11.53 6.15 4.05
N LEU A 75 -10.25 6.52 4.11
CA LEU A 75 -9.32 5.98 5.11
C LEU A 75 -9.71 6.35 6.55
N ASP A 76 -10.18 7.58 6.77
CA ASP A 76 -10.68 8.03 8.08
C ASP A 76 -11.92 7.24 8.49
N ASN A 77 -12.83 6.95 7.56
CA ASN A 77 -14.02 6.16 7.83
C ASN A 77 -13.72 4.68 8.05
N ILE A 78 -12.76 4.10 7.32
CA ILE A 78 -12.23 2.76 7.60
C ILE A 78 -11.63 2.71 9.02
N HIS A 79 -10.87 3.73 9.41
CA HIS A 79 -10.32 3.83 10.77
C HIS A 79 -11.41 3.93 11.83
N ARG A 80 -12.46 4.73 11.60
CA ARG A 80 -13.63 4.84 12.51
C ARG A 80 -14.31 3.49 12.69
N LEU A 81 -14.57 2.74 11.61
CA LEU A 81 -15.15 1.39 11.69
C LEU A 81 -14.25 0.43 12.46
N ALA A 82 -12.96 0.38 12.12
CA ALA A 82 -11.98 -0.48 12.78
C ALA A 82 -11.84 -0.15 14.28
N ARG A 83 -11.93 1.14 14.64
CA ARG A 83 -11.85 1.61 16.02
C ARG A 83 -13.08 1.18 16.82
N ASN A 84 -14.26 1.22 16.22
CA ASN A 84 -15.49 0.78 16.88
C ASN A 84 -15.55 -0.75 17.02
N TYR A 85 -14.90 -1.49 16.13
CA TYR A 85 -14.85 -2.96 16.16
C TYR A 85 -13.78 -3.52 17.12
N SER A 86 -12.52 -3.11 16.95
CA SER A 86 -11.34 -3.69 17.64
C SER A 86 -10.60 -2.72 18.57
N GLY A 87 -11.10 -1.49 18.72
CA GLY A 87 -10.48 -0.47 19.54
C GLY A 87 -9.37 0.31 18.84
N LYS A 88 -8.90 1.37 19.51
CA LYS A 88 -7.98 2.37 18.94
C LYS A 88 -6.65 1.77 18.45
N LYS A 89 -6.07 0.86 19.21
CA LYS A 89 -4.73 0.30 18.94
C LYS A 89 -4.69 -0.42 17.59
N ASP A 90 -5.65 -1.29 17.32
CA ASP A 90 -5.71 -2.05 16.09
C ASP A 90 -6.12 -1.18 14.90
N ALA A 91 -7.04 -0.23 15.11
CA ALA A 91 -7.40 0.75 14.09
C ALA A 91 -6.21 1.62 13.65
N ASP A 92 -5.44 2.16 14.60
CA ASP A 92 -4.24 2.95 14.32
C ASP A 92 -3.18 2.12 13.57
N LYS A 93 -3.03 0.83 13.94
CA LYS A 93 -2.12 -0.09 13.26
C LYS A 93 -2.57 -0.39 11.83
N LEU A 94 -3.88 -0.58 11.61
CA LEU A 94 -4.46 -0.81 10.28
C LEU A 94 -4.22 0.38 9.38
N LEU A 95 -4.64 1.58 9.81
CA LEU A 95 -4.47 2.80 9.04
C LEU A 95 -2.99 3.07 8.72
N LYS A 96 -2.10 2.92 9.71
CA LYS A 96 -0.65 3.05 9.49
C LYS A 96 -0.13 2.05 8.45
N SER A 97 -0.62 0.80 8.48
CA SER A 97 -0.20 -0.24 7.55
C SER A 97 -0.66 0.07 6.12
N ILE A 98 -1.91 0.52 5.95
CA ILE A 98 -2.45 0.96 4.65
C ILE A 98 -1.60 2.12 4.09
N ILE A 99 -1.42 3.20 4.87
CA ILE A 99 -0.68 4.38 4.42
C ILE A 99 0.77 4.02 4.06
N LYS A 100 1.45 3.20 4.89
CA LYS A 100 2.84 2.79 4.60
C LYS A 100 2.93 1.96 3.31
N THR A 101 1.97 1.08 3.04
CA THR A 101 1.93 0.31 1.79
C THR A 101 1.71 1.23 0.59
N ILE A 102 0.72 2.13 0.64
CA ILE A 102 0.43 3.10 -0.45
C ILE A 102 1.66 3.98 -0.73
N VAL A 103 2.27 4.56 0.32
CA VAL A 103 3.43 5.45 0.17
C VAL A 103 4.62 4.71 -0.45
N LYS A 104 4.92 3.49 -0.01
CA LYS A 104 6.03 2.70 -0.58
C LYS A 104 5.77 2.38 -2.06
N MET A 105 4.56 1.95 -2.40
CA MET A 105 4.16 1.72 -3.79
C MET A 105 4.27 2.98 -4.65
N GLY A 106 3.78 4.12 -4.15
CA GLY A 106 3.83 5.40 -4.85
C GLY A 106 5.25 5.89 -5.09
N ILE A 107 6.17 5.68 -4.13
CA ILE A 107 7.59 6.00 -4.30
C ILE A 107 8.22 5.12 -5.38
N LEU A 108 7.97 3.81 -5.37
CA LEU A 108 8.49 2.90 -6.41
C LEU A 108 8.00 3.30 -7.80
N TYR A 109 6.69 3.59 -7.93
CA TYR A 109 6.07 4.00 -9.18
C TYR A 109 6.63 5.34 -9.69
N LYS A 110 6.72 6.37 -8.83
CA LYS A 110 7.17 7.71 -9.21
C LYS A 110 8.65 7.77 -9.64
N ASN A 111 9.46 6.80 -9.23
CA ASN A 111 10.88 6.72 -9.57
C ASN A 111 11.16 5.69 -10.67
N ASP A 112 10.13 5.21 -11.38
CA ASP A 112 10.25 4.25 -12.48
C ASP A 112 11.03 2.99 -12.09
N LEU A 113 10.85 2.53 -10.84
CA LEU A 113 11.58 1.38 -10.29
C LEU A 113 10.95 0.03 -10.63
N PHE A 114 9.73 0.04 -11.17
CA PHE A 114 9.05 -1.17 -11.61
C PHE A 114 9.49 -1.55 -13.03
N THR A 115 9.71 -2.85 -13.20
CA THR A 115 9.92 -3.48 -14.51
C THR A 115 8.62 -3.52 -15.31
N GLU A 116 8.70 -3.70 -16.63
CA GLU A 116 7.51 -3.87 -17.48
C GLU A 116 6.58 -4.99 -17.02
N HIS A 117 7.14 -6.08 -16.48
CA HIS A 117 6.36 -7.17 -15.91
C HIS A 117 5.60 -6.73 -14.65
N GLU A 118 6.23 -5.97 -13.77
CA GLU A 118 5.58 -5.45 -12.56
C GLU A 118 4.53 -4.38 -12.87
N ILE A 119 4.75 -3.57 -13.91
CA ILE A 119 3.72 -2.64 -14.42
C ILE A 119 2.47 -3.41 -14.88
N LYS A 120 2.63 -4.53 -15.60
CA LYS A 120 1.49 -5.39 -15.98
C LYS A 120 0.76 -5.97 -14.75
N LEU A 121 1.50 -6.36 -13.71
CA LEU A 121 0.89 -6.79 -12.44
C LEU A 121 0.15 -5.66 -11.74
N ILE A 122 0.64 -4.42 -11.81
CA ILE A 122 -0.05 -3.24 -11.28
C ILE A 122 -1.36 -3.00 -12.05
N ASP A 123 -1.35 -3.10 -13.38
CA ASP A 123 -2.58 -2.98 -14.17
C ASP A 123 -3.59 -4.09 -13.85
N GLU A 124 -3.11 -5.32 -13.66
CA GLU A 124 -3.96 -6.41 -13.18
C GLU A 124 -4.53 -6.12 -11.79
N PHE A 125 -3.71 -5.66 -10.86
CA PHE A 125 -4.13 -5.26 -9.52
C PHE A 125 -5.21 -4.18 -9.58
N ARG A 126 -5.05 -3.15 -10.41
CA ARG A 126 -6.05 -2.08 -10.59
C ARG A 126 -7.39 -2.64 -11.05
N ASN A 127 -7.39 -3.52 -12.05
CA ASN A 127 -8.63 -4.14 -12.54
C ASN A 127 -9.32 -5.01 -11.47
N ARG A 128 -8.55 -5.76 -10.68
CA ARG A 128 -9.08 -6.56 -9.56
C ARG A 128 -9.62 -5.68 -8.44
N PHE A 129 -8.91 -4.61 -8.12
CA PHE A 129 -9.30 -3.66 -7.08
C PHE A 129 -10.56 -2.88 -7.48
N HIS A 130 -10.68 -2.45 -8.73
CA HIS A 130 -11.91 -1.87 -9.28
C HIS A 130 -13.10 -2.81 -9.13
N SER A 131 -12.90 -4.09 -9.48
CA SER A 131 -13.93 -5.12 -9.33
C SER A 131 -14.33 -5.32 -7.87
N LEU A 132 -13.35 -5.33 -6.95
CA LEU A 132 -13.58 -5.43 -5.51
C LEU A 132 -14.39 -4.23 -5.00
N ALA A 133 -14.02 -3.01 -5.42
CA ALA A 133 -14.73 -1.79 -5.06
C ALA A 133 -16.20 -1.85 -5.49
N LYS A 134 -16.47 -2.25 -6.74
CA LYS A 134 -17.83 -2.41 -7.27
C LYS A 134 -18.64 -3.47 -6.50
N SER A 135 -18.01 -4.59 -6.12
CA SER A 135 -18.64 -5.61 -5.28
C SER A 135 -19.02 -5.06 -3.90
N ILE A 136 -18.16 -4.25 -3.28
CA ILE A 136 -18.44 -3.60 -1.98
C ILE A 136 -19.61 -2.62 -2.07
N VAL A 137 -19.69 -1.85 -3.15
CA VAL A 137 -20.85 -0.97 -3.41
C VAL A 137 -22.13 -1.77 -3.56
N THR A 138 -22.11 -2.80 -4.42
CA THR A 138 -23.28 -3.66 -4.67
C THR A 138 -23.74 -4.37 -3.39
N LEU A 139 -22.79 -4.79 -2.55
CA LEU A 139 -23.03 -5.41 -1.24
C LEU A 139 -23.86 -4.52 -0.32
N TYR A 140 -23.57 -3.22 -0.31
CA TYR A 140 -24.29 -2.23 0.48
C TYR A 140 -25.67 -1.92 -0.10
N GLU A 141 -25.77 -1.74 -1.43
CA GLU A 141 -26.98 -1.29 -2.10
C GLU A 141 -28.07 -2.37 -2.23
N VAL A 142 -27.69 -3.65 -2.35
CA VAL A 142 -28.61 -4.77 -2.63
C VAL A 142 -28.91 -5.61 -1.37
N ASP A 143 -28.99 -4.96 -0.21
CA ASP A 143 -29.39 -5.54 1.09
C ASP A 143 -28.56 -6.79 1.52
N PHE A 144 -27.23 -6.72 1.38
CA PHE A 144 -26.30 -7.67 1.99
C PHE A 144 -26.58 -9.17 1.70
N LYS A 145 -27.19 -9.48 0.55
CA LYS A 145 -27.40 -10.87 0.08
C LYS A 145 -26.14 -11.52 -0.51
N PHE A 146 -25.05 -10.77 -0.56
CA PHE A 146 -23.81 -11.19 -1.20
C PHE A 146 -23.08 -12.25 -0.39
N ASP A 147 -22.49 -13.21 -1.09
CA ASP A 147 -21.65 -14.23 -0.50
C ASP A 147 -20.32 -13.63 -0.03
N ARG A 148 -20.12 -13.60 1.29
CA ARG A 148 -18.91 -13.07 1.93
C ARG A 148 -17.64 -13.79 1.49
N SER A 149 -17.75 -15.05 1.05
CA SER A 149 -16.62 -15.81 0.51
C SER A 149 -16.08 -15.19 -0.79
N ILE A 150 -16.95 -14.56 -1.59
CA ILE A 150 -16.54 -13.85 -2.81
C ILE A 150 -15.69 -12.64 -2.43
N LEU A 151 -16.13 -11.86 -1.43
CA LEU A 151 -15.38 -10.67 -0.99
C LEU A 151 -14.01 -11.06 -0.43
N THR A 152 -13.97 -12.08 0.42
CA THR A 152 -12.72 -12.63 0.97
C THR A 152 -11.79 -13.08 -0.15
N ARG A 153 -12.28 -13.80 -1.17
CA ARG A 153 -11.47 -14.23 -2.32
C ARG A 153 -10.93 -13.04 -3.12
N MET A 154 -11.75 -12.04 -3.40
CA MET A 154 -11.31 -10.84 -4.12
C MET A 154 -10.23 -10.07 -3.36
N CYS A 155 -10.35 -9.98 -2.02
CA CYS A 155 -9.29 -9.42 -1.18
C CYS A 155 -7.99 -10.23 -1.26
N GLN A 156 -8.07 -11.57 -1.26
CA GLN A 156 -6.91 -12.45 -1.39
C GLN A 156 -6.22 -12.30 -2.75
N GLU A 157 -6.98 -12.20 -3.85
CA GLU A 157 -6.44 -11.93 -5.19
C GLU A 157 -5.66 -10.60 -5.22
N CYS A 158 -6.22 -9.54 -4.63
CA CYS A 158 -5.53 -8.25 -4.49
C CYS A 158 -4.26 -8.36 -3.60
N GLN A 159 -4.31 -9.13 -2.51
CA GLN A 159 -3.17 -9.37 -1.63
C GLN A 159 -2.01 -10.06 -2.36
N GLU A 160 -2.31 -11.14 -3.06
CA GLU A 160 -1.32 -11.90 -3.83
C GLU A 160 -0.66 -11.04 -4.91
N LEU A 161 -1.44 -10.25 -5.64
CA LEU A 161 -0.91 -9.32 -6.64
C LEU A 161 -0.02 -8.27 -5.99
N THR A 162 -0.44 -7.69 -4.85
CA THR A 162 0.37 -6.72 -4.12
C THR A 162 1.71 -7.33 -3.73
N HIS A 163 1.74 -8.57 -3.21
CA HIS A 163 2.98 -9.26 -2.88
C HIS A 163 3.86 -9.51 -4.11
N LYS A 164 3.29 -9.92 -5.24
CA LYS A 164 4.05 -10.13 -6.49
C LYS A 164 4.72 -8.83 -6.95
N ILE A 165 3.96 -7.73 -6.96
CA ILE A 165 4.44 -6.39 -7.37
C ILE A 165 5.65 -5.94 -6.54
N VAL A 166 5.63 -6.19 -5.23
CA VAL A 166 6.66 -5.66 -4.32
C VAL A 166 7.75 -6.65 -3.92
N SER A 167 7.66 -7.90 -4.37
CA SER A 167 8.48 -9.03 -3.89
C SER A 167 10.00 -8.79 -3.96
N THR A 168 10.48 -8.08 -4.97
CA THR A 168 11.90 -7.76 -5.15
C THR A 168 12.31 -6.39 -4.59
N HIS A 169 11.34 -5.60 -4.14
CA HIS A 169 11.53 -4.20 -3.79
C HIS A 169 11.46 -3.93 -2.30
N LEU A 170 10.63 -4.68 -1.57
CA LEU A 170 10.28 -4.36 -0.19
C LEU A 170 10.70 -5.41 0.83
N THR A 171 10.88 -4.97 2.08
CA THR A 171 11.28 -5.84 3.19
C THR A 171 10.17 -6.81 3.65
N PRO A 172 10.52 -7.89 4.38
CA PRO A 172 9.54 -8.75 5.04
C PRO A 172 8.57 -7.98 5.96
N LYS A 173 9.02 -6.85 6.54
CA LYS A 173 8.16 -5.97 7.35
C LYS A 173 7.06 -5.32 6.52
N SER A 174 7.30 -5.03 5.24
CA SER A 174 6.28 -4.52 4.31
C SER A 174 5.30 -5.62 3.91
N HIS A 175 5.79 -6.83 3.63
CA HIS A 175 4.93 -7.99 3.38
C HIS A 175 3.98 -8.26 4.57
N ALA A 176 4.49 -8.26 5.80
CA ALA A 176 3.66 -8.44 6.99
C ALA A 176 2.60 -7.33 7.18
N ARG A 177 2.84 -6.11 6.65
CA ARG A 177 1.82 -5.04 6.65
C ARG A 177 0.76 -5.29 5.60
N ILE A 178 1.13 -5.74 4.41
CA ILE A 178 0.19 -6.15 3.35
C ILE A 178 -0.72 -7.26 3.88
N ASP A 179 -0.13 -8.29 4.50
CA ASP A 179 -0.88 -9.36 5.14
C ASP A 179 -1.86 -8.83 6.20
N TYR A 180 -1.37 -7.97 7.09
CA TYR A 180 -2.22 -7.40 8.14
C TYR A 180 -3.41 -6.61 7.56
N VAL A 181 -3.20 -5.83 6.50
CA VAL A 181 -4.27 -5.05 5.85
C VAL A 181 -5.31 -5.96 5.21
N PHE A 182 -4.90 -6.90 4.36
CA PHE A 182 -5.84 -7.74 3.62
C PHE A 182 -6.51 -8.79 4.52
N ASN A 183 -5.81 -9.31 5.53
CA ASN A 183 -6.42 -10.21 6.51
C ASN A 183 -7.46 -9.49 7.37
N TYR A 184 -7.23 -8.21 7.71
CA TYR A 184 -8.23 -7.42 8.43
C TYR A 184 -9.45 -7.11 7.54
N ALA A 185 -9.21 -6.67 6.30
CA ALA A 185 -10.28 -6.31 5.36
C ALA A 185 -11.13 -7.51 4.93
N SER A 186 -10.57 -8.72 4.92
CA SER A 186 -11.27 -9.96 4.58
C SER A 186 -11.80 -10.74 5.78
N ASN A 187 -11.63 -10.21 7.00
CA ASN A 187 -12.10 -10.86 8.22
C ASN A 187 -13.64 -10.89 8.27
N ILE A 188 -14.21 -12.09 8.30
CA ILE A 188 -15.67 -12.29 8.25
C ILE A 188 -16.38 -11.54 9.39
N GLN A 189 -15.84 -11.58 10.61
CA GLN A 189 -16.46 -10.90 11.77
C GLN A 189 -16.43 -9.38 11.63
N PHE A 190 -15.34 -8.82 11.10
CA PHE A 190 -15.26 -7.40 10.78
C PHE A 190 -16.23 -7.00 9.66
N LEU A 191 -16.39 -7.83 8.62
CA LEU A 191 -17.34 -7.59 7.54
C LEU A 191 -18.79 -7.64 8.06
N GLU A 192 -19.13 -8.64 8.86
CA GLU A 192 -20.45 -8.74 9.51
C GLU A 192 -20.75 -7.53 10.40
N TYR A 193 -19.75 -7.09 11.17
CA TYR A 193 -19.86 -5.91 12.00
C TYR A 193 -20.10 -4.65 11.15
N SER A 194 -19.26 -4.45 10.13
CA SER A 194 -19.25 -3.27 9.28
C SER A 194 -20.55 -3.10 8.51
N PHE A 195 -21.08 -4.19 7.95
CA PHE A 195 -22.29 -4.17 7.13
C PHE A 195 -23.55 -4.62 7.87
N ASN A 196 -23.54 -4.64 9.21
CA ASN A 196 -24.71 -5.02 10.00
C ASN A 196 -25.91 -4.11 9.69
N PRO A 197 -27.01 -4.63 9.13
CA PRO A 197 -28.17 -3.82 8.73
C PRO A 197 -28.88 -3.18 9.94
N ASN A 198 -28.70 -3.73 11.14
CA ASN A 198 -29.31 -3.23 12.37
C ASN A 198 -28.48 -2.13 13.06
N SER A 199 -27.25 -1.86 12.59
CA SER A 199 -26.37 -0.85 13.16
C SER A 199 -26.48 0.47 12.40
N THR A 200 -27.31 1.40 12.88
CA THR A 200 -27.46 2.74 12.27
C THR A 200 -26.13 3.47 12.16
N THR A 201 -25.27 3.36 13.17
CA THR A 201 -23.94 4.00 13.19
C THR A 201 -23.04 3.43 12.10
N ASN A 202 -22.94 2.10 11.96
CA ASN A 202 -22.08 1.50 10.95
C ASN A 202 -22.63 1.72 9.54
N ARG A 203 -23.96 1.67 9.38
CA ARG A 203 -24.65 2.00 8.14
C ARG A 203 -24.34 3.42 7.66
N ALA A 204 -24.28 4.39 8.57
CA ALA A 204 -23.91 5.76 8.22
C ALA A 204 -22.45 5.87 7.76
N ILE A 205 -21.51 5.25 8.49
CA ILE A 205 -20.09 5.29 8.11
C ILE A 205 -19.84 4.57 6.77
N ILE A 206 -20.45 3.40 6.55
CA ILE A 206 -20.35 2.69 5.28
C ILE A 206 -20.96 3.52 4.16
N LYS A 207 -22.09 4.20 4.39
CA LYS A 207 -22.69 5.08 3.39
C LYS A 207 -21.70 6.15 2.90
N GLU A 208 -21.04 6.84 3.82
CA GLU A 208 -20.00 7.83 3.49
C GLU A 208 -18.87 7.19 2.67
N ILE A 209 -18.42 5.99 3.03
CA ILE A 209 -17.40 5.25 2.26
C ILE A 209 -17.90 4.95 0.84
N ILE A 210 -19.14 4.45 0.68
CA ILE A 210 -19.70 4.10 -0.63
C ILE A 210 -19.85 5.33 -1.52
N GLU A 211 -20.29 6.48 -0.97
CA GLU A 211 -20.41 7.74 -1.72
C GLU A 211 -19.04 8.23 -2.24
N ASP A 212 -18.01 8.17 -1.39
CA ASP A 212 -16.65 8.51 -1.80
C ASP A 212 -16.05 7.48 -2.79
N MET A 213 -16.36 6.19 -2.65
CA MET A 213 -15.95 5.15 -3.60
C MET A 213 -16.58 5.34 -4.97
N HIS A 214 -17.87 5.66 -5.05
CA HIS A 214 -18.53 6.02 -6.32
C HIS A 214 -17.81 7.19 -6.99
N THR A 215 -17.50 8.24 -6.24
CA THR A 215 -16.78 9.41 -6.74
C THR A 215 -15.44 9.03 -7.37
N LEU A 216 -14.67 8.14 -6.71
CA LEU A 216 -13.37 7.70 -7.23
C LEU A 216 -13.50 6.75 -8.43
N MET A 217 -14.51 5.88 -8.46
CA MET A 217 -14.79 4.99 -9.59
C MET A 217 -15.19 5.79 -10.83
N ASP A 218 -16.10 6.76 -10.70
CA ASP A 218 -16.55 7.62 -11.81
C ASP A 218 -15.41 8.47 -12.38
N ALA A 219 -14.47 8.88 -11.53
CA ALA A 219 -13.27 9.60 -11.94
C ALA A 219 -12.15 8.69 -12.51
N GLY A 220 -12.31 7.37 -12.48
CA GLY A 220 -11.32 6.40 -12.95
C GLY A 220 -10.07 6.26 -12.06
N PHE A 221 -10.17 6.67 -10.80
CA PHE A 221 -9.12 6.52 -9.79
C PHE A 221 -9.17 5.16 -9.06
N LEU A 222 -10.34 4.53 -9.03
CA LEU A 222 -10.55 3.17 -8.55
C LEU A 222 -10.74 2.19 -9.70
#